data_AF-A0A954MGR7-F1
#
_entry.id   AF-A0A954MGR7-F1
#
_cell.length_a   1.000
_cell.length_b   1.000
_cell.length_c   1.000
_cell.angle_alpha   90.00
_cell.angle_beta   90.00
_cell.angle_gamma   90.00
#
_symmetry.space_group_name_H-M   'P 1'
#
loop_
_entity.id
_entity.type
_entity.pdbx_description
1 polymer ?
#
loop_
_entity_poly.entity_id
_entity_poly.type
_entity_poly.pdbx_seq_one_letter_code
_entity_poly.pdbx_strand_id
1 'polypeptide(L)'
;MIQLHLPWLELAILLPLLGALWVRRQSNPETARFRALIASGATLICTIGVLIDFSLLHVFEAHDKWDLFAGLLPRDMFVVDELSAPLLPLGAMLYFLTQLATLRTKVRRFSFSWTLFSESVLLATLACKAPWGVIALLAIGTIPPYFELRHRQKPTRVYVLHMGLFVTLLVAGQALIHHEGAHSVHSALAIGLIAAAVLLRSGIVPVHCWMTDLFEHASFGTALLFVTPMVGAYGAMRLVLPVA
;
A
#
# COMPACT_ATOMS: atom_id res chain seq x y z
N MET A 1 17.51 -11.51 17.53
CA MET A 1 16.31 -10.98 16.84
C MET A 1 15.60 -10.09 17.83
N ILE A 2 15.37 -8.83 17.50
CA ILE A 2 14.72 -7.88 18.41
C ILE A 2 13.25 -7.81 18.02
N GLN A 3 12.39 -7.98 19.02
CA GLN A 3 10.95 -8.17 18.86
C GLN A 3 10.20 -6.98 19.42
N LEU A 4 9.11 -6.59 18.77
CA LEU A 4 8.12 -5.68 19.32
C LEU A 4 7.44 -6.34 20.53
N HIS A 5 7.03 -5.53 21.49
CA HIS A 5 6.44 -6.05 22.74
C HIS A 5 5.05 -6.65 22.51
N LEU A 6 4.33 -6.14 21.50
CA LEU A 6 2.99 -6.57 21.08
C LEU A 6 2.95 -6.66 19.55
N PRO A 7 2.00 -7.45 18.97
CA PRO A 7 1.87 -7.61 17.51
C PRO A 7 1.18 -6.40 16.85
N TRP A 8 1.75 -5.22 17.05
CA TRP A 8 1.16 -3.96 16.62
C TRP A 8 1.06 -3.88 15.09
N LEU A 9 2.04 -4.45 14.38
CA LEU A 9 2.12 -4.39 12.92
C LEU A 9 1.08 -5.29 12.27
N GLU A 10 0.99 -6.54 12.70
CA GLU A 10 -0.03 -7.48 12.20
C GLU A 10 -1.44 -6.99 12.50
N LEU A 11 -1.67 -6.43 13.69
CA LEU A 11 -2.96 -5.83 14.04
C LEU A 11 -3.26 -4.62 13.14
N ALA A 12 -2.28 -3.75 12.88
CA ALA A 12 -2.46 -2.61 11.98
C ALA A 12 -2.80 -3.03 10.54
N ILE A 13 -2.30 -4.18 10.06
CA ILE A 13 -2.64 -4.70 8.73
C ILE A 13 -4.01 -5.41 8.73
N LEU A 14 -4.34 -6.16 9.78
CA LEU A 14 -5.55 -6.98 9.87
C LEU A 14 -6.80 -6.18 10.22
N LEU A 15 -6.72 -5.19 11.10
CA LEU A 15 -7.85 -4.35 11.50
C LEU A 15 -8.58 -3.70 10.31
N PRO A 16 -7.90 -3.07 9.34
CA PRO A 16 -8.59 -2.50 8.18
C PRO A 16 -9.18 -3.58 7.27
N LEU A 17 -8.58 -4.78 7.15
CA LEU A 17 -9.19 -5.91 6.42
C LEU A 17 -10.48 -6.41 7.08
N LEU A 18 -10.46 -6.61 8.40
CA LEU A 18 -11.63 -6.99 9.16
C LEU A 18 -12.71 -5.90 9.10
N GLY A 19 -12.29 -4.64 9.18
CA GLY A 19 -13.14 -3.47 8.96
C GLY A 19 -13.79 -3.47 7.57
N ALA A 20 -13.02 -3.78 6.52
CA ALA A 20 -13.52 -3.85 5.15
C ALA A 20 -14.62 -4.91 5.01
N LEU A 21 -14.43 -6.09 5.59
CA LEU A 21 -15.42 -7.17 5.62
C LEU A 21 -16.67 -6.79 6.44
N TRP A 22 -16.48 -6.11 7.57
CA TRP A 22 -17.55 -5.68 8.44
C TRP A 22 -18.44 -4.61 7.77
N VAL A 23 -17.81 -3.64 7.09
CA VAL A 23 -18.47 -2.57 6.36
C VAL A 23 -19.19 -3.10 5.11
N ARG A 24 -18.62 -4.10 4.42
CA ARG A 24 -19.23 -4.69 3.22
C ARG A 24 -20.64 -5.25 3.45
N ARG A 25 -20.94 -5.73 4.67
CA ARG A 25 -22.24 -6.30 5.03
C ARG A 25 -23.31 -5.24 5.36
N GLN A 26 -23.00 -3.95 5.27
CA GLN A 26 -23.92 -2.89 5.69
C GLN A 26 -24.64 -2.21 4.53
N SER A 27 -25.97 -2.17 4.60
CA SER A 27 -26.81 -1.47 3.64
C SER A 27 -26.92 0.03 3.92
N ASN A 28 -26.71 0.48 5.17
CA ASN A 28 -26.79 1.90 5.53
C ASN A 28 -25.42 2.60 5.36
N PRO A 29 -25.30 3.60 4.46
CA PRO A 29 -24.05 4.31 4.21
C PRO A 29 -23.50 5.08 5.42
N GLU A 30 -24.36 5.58 6.32
CA GLU A 30 -23.88 6.32 7.49
C GLU A 30 -23.25 5.39 8.53
N THR A 31 -23.88 4.24 8.76
CA THR A 31 -23.32 3.19 9.61
C THR A 31 -22.02 2.62 9.03
N ALA A 32 -21.95 2.47 7.71
CA ALA A 32 -20.73 2.08 7.01
C ALA A 32 -19.58 3.07 7.27
N ARG A 33 -19.83 4.38 7.13
CA ARG A 33 -18.84 5.43 7.44
C ARG A 33 -18.37 5.36 8.89
N PHE A 34 -19.31 5.29 9.84
CA PHE A 34 -18.96 5.27 11.27
C PHE A 34 -18.08 4.06 11.61
N ARG A 35 -18.41 2.87 11.12
CA ARG A 35 -17.59 1.67 11.33
C ARG A 35 -16.23 1.75 10.66
N ALA A 36 -16.17 2.35 9.47
CA ALA A 36 -14.91 2.55 8.77
C ALA A 36 -13.99 3.53 9.51
N LEU A 37 -14.56 4.59 10.12
CA LEU A 37 -13.82 5.50 11.01
C LEU A 37 -13.30 4.80 12.27
N ILE A 38 -14.08 3.90 12.86
CA ILE A 38 -13.61 3.10 13.99
C ILE A 38 -12.43 2.21 13.57
N ALA A 39 -12.56 1.51 12.44
CA ALA A 39 -11.52 0.62 11.95
C ALA A 39 -10.22 1.36 11.60
N SER A 40 -10.30 2.45 10.83
CA SER A 40 -9.13 3.28 10.47
C SER A 40 -8.56 4.03 11.68
N GLY A 41 -9.39 4.48 12.62
CA GLY A 41 -8.92 5.10 13.87
C GLY A 41 -8.17 4.11 14.76
N ALA A 42 -8.68 2.88 14.91
CA ALA A 42 -7.97 1.82 15.62
C ALA A 42 -6.65 1.45 14.93
N THR A 43 -6.66 1.39 13.59
CA THR A 43 -5.46 1.16 12.77
C THR A 43 -4.41 2.23 13.00
N LEU A 44 -4.81 3.51 13.00
CA LEU A 44 -3.92 4.63 13.30
C LEU A 44 -3.29 4.50 14.69
N ILE A 45 -4.09 4.18 15.71
CA ILE A 45 -3.58 3.94 17.07
C ILE A 45 -2.54 2.80 17.08
N CYS A 46 -2.80 1.69 16.38
CA CYS A 46 -1.85 0.59 16.26
C CYS A 46 -0.55 1.03 15.58
N THR A 47 -0.61 1.79 14.48
CA THR A 47 0.61 2.28 13.79
C THR A 47 1.40 3.30 14.62
N ILE A 48 0.73 4.11 15.45
CA ILE A 48 1.40 4.97 16.44
C ILE A 48 2.05 4.10 17.53
N GLY A 49 1.38 3.03 17.96
CA GLY A 49 1.95 2.01 18.85
C GLY A 49 3.22 1.40 18.29
N VAL A 50 3.24 1.02 17.00
CA VAL A 50 4.45 0.56 16.29
C VAL A 50 5.57 1.61 16.40
N LEU A 51 5.28 2.87 16.08
CA LEU A 51 6.28 3.94 16.08
C LEU A 51 6.87 4.16 17.48
N ILE A 52 6.02 4.22 18.51
CA ILE A 52 6.46 4.41 19.90
C ILE A 52 7.31 3.21 20.33
N ASP A 53 6.83 1.99 20.11
CA ASP A 53 7.53 0.77 20.54
C ASP A 53 8.90 0.63 19.83
N PHE A 54 8.94 0.89 18.52
CA PHE A 54 10.18 0.94 17.74
C PHE A 54 11.15 2.02 18.24
N SER A 55 10.66 3.22 18.53
CA SER A 55 11.49 4.32 19.04
C SER A 55 12.09 4.04 20.43
N LEU A 56 11.39 3.27 21.26
CA LEU A 56 11.87 2.87 22.58
C LEU A 56 12.95 1.78 22.48
N LEU A 57 12.86 0.89 21.51
CA LEU A 57 13.80 -0.21 21.30
C LEU A 57 15.18 0.25 20.81
N HIS A 58 15.29 1.41 20.14
CA HIS A 58 16.54 1.95 19.57
C HIS A 58 17.27 0.95 18.64
N VAL A 59 16.52 0.29 17.75
CA VAL A 59 17.04 -0.76 16.84
C VAL A 59 16.75 -0.39 15.39
N PHE A 60 17.65 -0.79 14.49
CA PHE A 60 17.47 -0.62 13.05
C PHE A 60 16.31 -1.43 12.46
N GLU A 61 16.02 -2.62 12.99
CA GLU A 61 14.94 -3.51 12.52
C GLU A 61 14.28 -4.25 13.69
N ALA A 62 12.94 -4.28 13.71
CA ALA A 62 12.15 -5.01 14.70
C ALA A 62 11.07 -5.88 14.03
N HIS A 63 10.87 -7.07 14.58
CA HIS A 63 9.88 -8.04 14.12
C HIS A 63 8.71 -8.12 15.10
N ASP A 64 7.51 -8.46 14.63
CA ASP A 64 6.42 -8.80 15.54
C ASP A 64 6.73 -10.11 16.30
N LYS A 65 6.38 -10.13 17.58
CA LYS A 65 6.60 -11.29 18.46
C LYS A 65 5.64 -12.44 18.16
N TRP A 66 4.44 -12.12 17.70
CA TRP A 66 3.48 -13.10 17.21
C TRP A 66 3.49 -13.04 15.70
N ASP A 67 3.67 -14.21 15.10
CA ASP A 67 3.57 -14.39 13.67
C ASP A 67 2.22 -15.07 13.40
N LEU A 68 1.14 -14.29 13.37
CA LEU A 68 -0.20 -14.78 13.03
C LEU A 68 -0.22 -15.37 11.61
N PHE A 69 0.78 -15.02 10.78
CA PHE A 69 0.96 -15.50 9.43
C PHE A 69 2.00 -16.64 9.30
N ALA A 70 2.51 -17.20 10.40
CA ALA A 70 3.60 -18.19 10.41
C ALA A 70 3.37 -19.45 9.56
N GLY A 71 2.11 -19.74 9.21
CA GLY A 71 1.72 -20.86 8.34
C GLY A 71 1.35 -20.47 6.90
N LEU A 72 1.16 -19.18 6.61
CA LEU A 72 0.69 -18.66 5.32
C LEU A 72 1.76 -17.87 4.55
N LEU A 73 2.71 -17.25 5.26
CA LEU A 73 3.73 -16.38 4.69
C LEU A 73 5.13 -16.78 5.19
N PRO A 74 6.19 -16.50 4.42
CA PRO A 74 7.55 -16.64 4.90
C PRO A 74 7.78 -15.78 6.15
N ARG A 75 8.48 -16.32 7.15
CA ARG A 75 8.66 -15.75 8.50
C ARG A 75 9.29 -14.35 8.58
N ASP A 76 9.75 -13.78 7.47
CA ASP A 76 10.43 -12.49 7.39
C ASP A 76 9.75 -11.50 6.42
N MET A 77 8.47 -11.73 6.09
CA MET A 77 7.81 -10.92 5.06
C MET A 77 7.48 -9.51 5.56
N PHE A 78 7.12 -9.35 6.84
CA PHE A 78 6.74 -8.05 7.43
C PHE A 78 7.70 -7.65 8.55
N VAL A 79 8.38 -6.51 8.35
CA VAL A 79 9.40 -5.98 9.26
C VAL A 79 9.24 -4.47 9.34
N VAL A 80 9.45 -3.91 10.54
CA VAL A 80 9.53 -2.46 10.74
C VAL A 80 11.00 -2.06 10.81
N ASP A 81 11.37 -1.08 9.98
CA ASP A 81 12.68 -0.46 9.98
C ASP A 81 12.56 1.07 10.09
N GLU A 82 13.70 1.76 10.14
CA GLU A 82 13.76 3.22 10.28
C GLU A 82 13.00 3.98 9.17
N LEU A 83 12.95 3.41 7.96
CA LEU A 83 12.20 4.01 6.85
C LEU A 83 10.69 3.81 7.02
N SER A 84 10.26 2.62 7.41
CA SER A 84 8.85 2.24 7.46
C SER A 84 8.15 2.72 8.74
N ALA A 85 8.88 2.83 9.85
CA ALA A 85 8.37 3.27 11.14
C ALA A 85 7.60 4.60 11.08
N PRO A 86 8.10 5.69 10.45
CA PRO A 86 7.35 6.93 10.29
C PRO A 86 6.29 6.87 9.17
N LEU A 87 6.50 6.05 8.13
CA LEU A 87 5.58 5.97 6.98
C LEU A 87 4.27 5.26 7.32
N LEU A 88 4.30 4.24 8.18
CA LEU A 88 3.10 3.52 8.63
C LEU A 88 2.04 4.44 9.26
N PRO A 89 2.34 5.25 10.30
CA PRO A 89 1.36 6.16 10.89
C PRO A 89 0.98 7.30 9.95
N LEU A 90 1.89 7.79 9.10
CA LEU A 90 1.53 8.77 8.07
C LEU A 90 0.52 8.20 7.07
N GLY A 91 0.72 6.97 6.61
CA GLY A 91 -0.20 6.24 5.74
C GLY A 91 -1.58 6.07 6.39
N ALA A 92 -1.62 5.50 7.60
CA ALA A 92 -2.87 5.34 8.34
C ALA A 92 -3.58 6.68 8.60
N MET A 93 -2.83 7.74 8.90
CA MET A 93 -3.37 9.09 9.11
C MET A 93 -4.03 9.64 7.84
N LEU A 94 -3.42 9.46 6.67
CA LEU A 94 -4.01 9.86 5.39
C LEU A 94 -5.35 9.17 5.15
N TYR A 95 -5.42 7.86 5.41
CA TYR A 95 -6.66 7.08 5.28
C TYR A 95 -7.73 7.54 6.27
N PHE A 96 -7.36 7.70 7.54
CA PHE A 96 -8.27 8.18 8.58
C PHE A 96 -8.82 9.58 8.26
N LEU A 97 -7.95 10.53 7.92
CA LEU A 97 -8.34 11.90 7.59
C LEU A 97 -9.20 11.96 6.33
N THR A 98 -8.91 11.14 5.30
CA THR A 98 -9.73 11.08 4.09
C THR A 98 -11.14 10.57 4.40
N GLN A 99 -11.27 9.53 5.24
CA GLN A 99 -12.56 9.02 5.69
C GLN A 99 -13.30 10.02 6.59
N LEU A 100 -12.58 10.74 7.46
CA LEU A 100 -13.13 11.74 8.36
C LEU A 100 -13.66 12.96 7.59
N ALA A 101 -12.87 13.47 6.65
CA ALA A 101 -13.20 14.62 5.81
C ALA A 101 -14.26 14.33 4.74
N THR A 102 -14.58 13.06 4.48
CA THR A 102 -15.63 12.69 3.51
C THR A 102 -17.00 13.22 3.95
N LEU A 103 -17.54 14.18 3.18
CA LEU A 103 -18.82 14.82 3.45
C LEU A 103 -19.98 13.81 3.48
N ARG A 104 -20.95 14.01 4.39
CA ARG A 104 -22.17 13.17 4.50
C ARG A 104 -22.91 13.02 3.16
N THR A 105 -22.93 14.08 2.35
CA THR A 105 -23.57 14.12 1.03
C THR A 105 -22.86 13.30 -0.04
N LYS A 106 -21.60 12.92 0.17
CA LYS A 106 -20.78 12.14 -0.78
C LYS A 106 -20.57 10.68 -0.35
N VAL A 107 -21.02 10.30 0.85
CA VAL A 107 -20.88 8.95 1.44
C VAL A 107 -21.38 7.85 0.51
N ARG A 108 -22.51 8.06 -0.19
CA ARG A 108 -23.05 7.05 -1.13
C ARG A 108 -22.17 6.76 -2.34
N ARG A 109 -21.28 7.69 -2.72
CA ARG A 109 -20.40 7.54 -3.88
C ARG A 109 -19.04 6.96 -3.50
N PHE A 110 -18.64 7.06 -2.24
CA PHE A 110 -17.34 6.63 -1.75
C PHE A 110 -17.41 5.21 -1.19
N SER A 111 -16.50 4.33 -1.61
CA SER A 111 -16.48 2.94 -1.14
C SER A 111 -15.56 2.78 0.07
N PHE A 112 -16.16 2.83 1.26
CA PHE A 112 -15.43 2.63 2.52
C PHE A 112 -14.78 1.24 2.62
N SER A 113 -15.44 0.19 2.13
CA SER A 113 -14.90 -1.18 2.16
C SER A 113 -13.62 -1.30 1.32
N TRP A 114 -13.64 -0.80 0.08
CA TRP A 114 -12.44 -0.80 -0.77
C TRP A 114 -11.35 0.13 -0.24
N THR A 115 -11.72 1.23 0.41
CA THR A 115 -10.76 2.14 1.05
C THR A 115 -10.02 1.45 2.19
N LEU A 116 -10.72 0.77 3.08
CA LEU A 116 -10.08 0.00 4.16
C LEU A 116 -9.23 -1.15 3.61
N PHE A 117 -9.67 -1.82 2.54
CA PHE A 117 -8.83 -2.80 1.87
C PHE A 117 -7.53 -2.17 1.33
N SER A 118 -7.61 -1.01 0.68
CA SER A 118 -6.43 -0.27 0.22
C SER A 118 -5.53 0.19 1.36
N GLU A 119 -6.09 0.55 2.52
CA GLU A 119 -5.34 0.90 3.74
C GLU A 119 -4.48 -0.27 4.19
N SER A 120 -5.08 -1.47 4.29
CA SER A 120 -4.35 -2.69 4.63
C SER A 120 -3.24 -3.00 3.64
N VAL A 121 -3.54 -2.93 2.34
CA VAL A 121 -2.54 -3.19 1.28
C VAL A 121 -1.40 -2.17 1.36
N LEU A 122 -1.69 -0.90 1.63
CA LEU A 122 -0.64 0.12 1.82
C LEU A 122 0.23 -0.22 3.03
N LEU A 123 -0.36 -0.48 4.20
CA LEU A 123 0.39 -0.78 5.42
C LEU A 123 1.22 -2.06 5.25
N ALA A 124 0.66 -3.08 4.63
CA ALA A 124 1.38 -4.30 4.25
C ALA A 124 2.53 -3.99 3.29
N THR A 125 2.33 -3.11 2.29
CA THR A 125 3.39 -2.70 1.36
C THR A 125 4.53 -2.03 2.11
N LEU A 126 4.21 -1.08 2.99
CA LEU A 126 5.20 -0.34 3.78
C LEU A 126 5.94 -1.22 4.79
N ALA A 127 5.29 -2.29 5.28
CA ALA A 127 5.90 -3.27 6.16
C ALA A 127 6.69 -4.36 5.41
N CYS A 128 6.55 -4.49 4.09
CA CYS A 128 7.11 -5.63 3.36
C CYS A 128 8.56 -5.40 2.95
N LYS A 129 9.44 -6.36 3.28
CA LYS A 129 10.87 -6.32 2.89
C LYS A 129 11.19 -7.21 1.69
N ALA A 130 10.44 -8.29 1.49
CA ALA A 130 10.69 -9.26 0.42
C ALA A 130 10.41 -8.64 -0.97
N PRO A 131 11.35 -8.65 -1.93
CA PRO A 131 11.17 -7.99 -3.23
C PRO A 131 9.92 -8.43 -3.99
N TRP A 132 9.70 -9.75 -4.10
CA TRP A 132 8.49 -10.31 -4.70
C TRP A 132 7.21 -9.98 -3.91
N GLY A 133 7.30 -9.89 -2.58
CA GLY A 133 6.20 -9.47 -1.72
C GLY A 133 5.79 -8.02 -1.97
N VAL A 134 6.76 -7.11 -2.06
CA VAL A 134 6.54 -5.69 -2.40
C VAL A 134 5.90 -5.58 -3.79
N ILE A 135 6.39 -6.31 -4.79
CA ILE A 135 5.82 -6.31 -6.15
C ILE A 135 4.38 -6.81 -6.15
N ALA A 136 4.10 -7.92 -5.45
CA ALA A 136 2.76 -8.46 -5.33
C ALA A 136 1.80 -7.45 -4.67
N LEU A 137 2.22 -6.82 -3.58
CA LEU A 137 1.42 -5.82 -2.86
C LEU A 137 1.22 -4.53 -3.67
N LEU A 138 2.24 -4.05 -4.38
CA LEU A 138 2.13 -2.93 -5.31
C LEU A 138 1.16 -3.23 -6.46
N ALA A 139 1.18 -4.45 -7.00
CA ALA A 139 0.24 -4.90 -8.02
C ALA A 139 -1.19 -4.99 -7.45
N ILE A 140 -1.37 -5.59 -6.27
CA ILE A 140 -2.67 -5.65 -5.58
C ILE A 140 -3.21 -4.24 -5.30
N GLY A 141 -2.34 -3.28 -4.95
CA GLY A 141 -2.71 -1.89 -4.72
C GLY A 141 -3.32 -1.19 -5.94
N THR A 142 -3.11 -1.69 -7.16
CA THR A 142 -3.73 -1.14 -8.38
C THR A 142 -5.18 -1.58 -8.59
N ILE A 143 -5.64 -2.59 -7.84
CA ILE A 143 -6.94 -3.23 -8.02
C ILE A 143 -8.11 -2.34 -7.53
N PRO A 144 -8.05 -1.70 -6.34
CA PRO A 144 -9.19 -0.94 -5.82
C PRO A 144 -9.63 0.24 -6.71
N PRO A 145 -8.72 1.10 -7.24
CA PRO A 145 -9.13 2.17 -8.15
C PRO A 145 -9.74 1.64 -9.46
N TYR A 146 -9.25 0.50 -9.98
CA TYR A 146 -9.85 -0.13 -11.16
C TYR A 146 -11.31 -0.54 -10.91
N PHE A 147 -11.58 -1.18 -9.77
CA PHE A 147 -12.95 -1.56 -9.43
C PHE A 147 -13.86 -0.35 -9.21
N GLU A 148 -13.35 0.74 -8.63
CA GLU A 148 -14.12 1.98 -8.49
C GLU A 148 -14.48 2.59 -9.86
N LEU A 149 -13.50 2.71 -10.77
CA LEU A 149 -13.75 3.23 -12.12
C LEU A 149 -14.79 2.38 -12.86
N ARG A 150 -14.67 1.05 -12.77
CA ARG A 150 -15.61 0.11 -13.39
C ARG A 150 -17.01 0.20 -12.79
N HIS A 151 -17.13 0.24 -11.46
CA HIS A 151 -18.43 0.35 -10.78
C HIS A 151 -19.14 1.68 -11.10
N ARG A 152 -18.37 2.73 -11.39
CA ARG A 152 -18.89 4.04 -11.82
C ARG A 152 -19.12 4.17 -13.32
N GLN A 153 -18.88 3.12 -14.09
CA GLN A 153 -18.99 3.12 -15.56
C GLN A 153 -18.15 4.22 -16.22
N LYS A 154 -16.96 4.49 -15.66
CA LYS A 154 -15.99 5.45 -16.20
C LYS A 154 -14.96 4.75 -17.08
N PRO A 155 -14.31 5.47 -18.03
CA PRO A 155 -13.25 4.89 -18.84
C PRO A 155 -12.12 4.36 -17.96
N THR A 156 -11.71 3.11 -18.20
CA THR A 156 -10.61 2.45 -17.48
C THR A 156 -9.36 2.28 -18.33
N ARG A 157 -9.41 2.62 -19.62
CA ARG A 157 -8.40 2.25 -20.62
C ARG A 157 -7.02 2.82 -20.28
N VAL A 158 -6.95 4.13 -20.01
CA VAL A 158 -5.69 4.82 -19.69
C VAL A 158 -5.10 4.23 -18.41
N TYR A 159 -5.92 4.10 -17.37
CA TYR A 159 -5.52 3.51 -16.10
C TYR A 159 -4.98 2.08 -16.26
N VAL A 160 -5.71 1.19 -16.94
CA VAL A 160 -5.31 -0.21 -17.13
C VAL A 160 -4.04 -0.32 -17.98
N LEU A 161 -3.88 0.52 -18.99
CA LEU A 161 -2.66 0.51 -19.80
C LEU A 161 -1.44 0.91 -18.97
N HIS A 162 -1.52 1.99 -18.19
CA HIS A 162 -0.38 2.46 -17.39
C HIS A 162 -0.10 1.54 -16.20
N MET A 163 -1.12 1.10 -15.46
CA MET A 163 -0.93 0.20 -14.33
C MET A 163 -0.55 -1.22 -14.78
N GLY A 164 -1.07 -1.68 -15.92
CA GLY A 164 -0.63 -2.93 -16.55
C GLY A 164 0.84 -2.86 -16.94
N LEU A 165 1.25 -1.78 -17.64
CA LEU A 165 2.65 -1.57 -18.00
C LEU A 165 3.54 -1.50 -16.74
N PHE A 166 3.13 -0.76 -15.72
CA PHE A 166 3.83 -0.70 -14.42
C PHE A 166 4.08 -2.09 -13.82
N VAL A 167 3.03 -2.93 -13.73
CA VAL A 167 3.15 -4.28 -13.18
C VAL A 167 4.04 -5.16 -14.07
N THR A 168 3.91 -5.08 -15.40
CA THR A 168 4.75 -5.87 -16.32
C THR A 168 6.23 -5.49 -16.21
N LEU A 169 6.56 -4.20 -16.12
CA LEU A 169 7.92 -3.72 -15.97
C LEU A 169 8.52 -4.14 -14.63
N LEU A 170 7.75 -4.06 -13.53
CA LEU A 170 8.18 -4.55 -12.21
C LEU A 170 8.51 -6.05 -12.23
N VAL A 171 7.58 -6.87 -12.74
CA VAL A 171 7.74 -8.33 -12.78
C VAL A 171 8.89 -8.73 -13.70
N ALA A 172 9.01 -8.10 -14.88
CA ALA A 172 10.11 -8.38 -15.81
C ALA A 172 11.48 -7.97 -15.23
N GLY A 173 11.58 -6.78 -14.63
CA GLY A 173 12.82 -6.32 -13.99
C GLY A 173 13.24 -7.23 -12.84
N GLN A 174 12.30 -7.63 -11.97
CA GLN A 174 12.60 -8.54 -10.87
C GLN A 174 12.95 -9.95 -11.33
N ALA A 175 12.29 -10.46 -12.38
CA ALA A 175 12.60 -11.77 -12.93
C ALA A 175 14.03 -11.82 -13.50
N LEU A 176 14.48 -10.74 -14.13
CA LEU A 176 15.86 -10.63 -14.63
C LEU A 176 16.88 -10.59 -13.48
N ILE A 177 16.65 -9.76 -12.45
CA ILE A 177 17.50 -9.74 -11.24
C ILE A 177 17.58 -11.13 -10.62
N HIS A 178 16.44 -11.83 -10.50
CA HIS A 178 16.41 -13.16 -9.92
C HIS A 178 17.17 -14.20 -10.77
N HIS A 179 17.12 -14.09 -12.10
CA HIS A 179 17.83 -14.97 -13.02
C HIS A 179 19.36 -14.70 -13.04
N GLU A 180 19.78 -13.44 -12.89
CA GLU A 180 21.19 -13.04 -12.85
C GLU A 180 21.92 -13.53 -11.58
N GLY A 181 21.18 -13.82 -10.52
CA GLY A 181 21.69 -14.42 -9.29
C GLY A 181 22.44 -13.42 -8.39
N ALA A 182 22.55 -13.74 -7.10
CA ALA A 182 22.96 -12.80 -6.05
C ALA A 182 24.43 -12.31 -6.10
N HIS A 183 25.27 -12.85 -6.99
CA HIS A 183 26.71 -12.59 -7.04
C HIS A 183 27.17 -11.87 -8.32
N SER A 184 26.26 -11.56 -9.25
CA SER A 184 26.60 -10.86 -10.49
C SER A 184 26.30 -9.36 -10.37
N VAL A 185 27.03 -8.55 -11.14
CA VAL A 185 26.66 -7.16 -11.36
C VAL A 185 25.34 -7.18 -12.14
N HIS A 186 24.26 -6.78 -11.49
CA HIS A 186 22.94 -6.78 -12.11
C HIS A 186 22.95 -5.93 -13.37
N SER A 187 22.26 -6.41 -14.40
CA SER A 187 22.18 -5.72 -15.68
C SER A 187 21.52 -4.36 -15.50
N ALA A 188 22.12 -3.33 -16.10
CA ALA A 188 21.54 -2.00 -16.18
C ALA A 188 20.12 -2.02 -16.78
N LEU A 189 19.81 -3.03 -17.61
CA LEU A 189 18.48 -3.24 -18.15
C LEU A 189 17.47 -3.63 -17.06
N ALA A 190 17.83 -4.52 -16.13
CA ALA A 190 16.94 -4.97 -15.07
C ALA A 190 16.61 -3.83 -14.09
N ILE A 191 17.64 -3.09 -13.67
CA ILE A 191 17.50 -1.87 -12.86
C ILE A 191 16.66 -0.82 -13.62
N GLY A 192 16.94 -0.63 -14.92
CA GLY A 192 16.21 0.29 -15.78
C GLY A 192 14.72 -0.03 -15.89
N LEU A 193 14.33 -1.31 -15.96
CA LEU A 193 12.93 -1.73 -15.98
C LEU A 193 12.20 -1.40 -14.68
N ILE A 194 12.80 -1.70 -13.52
CA ILE A 194 12.20 -1.38 -12.21
C ILE A 194 12.11 0.14 -12.02
N ALA A 195 13.17 0.87 -12.37
CA ALA A 195 13.18 2.32 -12.31
C ALA A 195 12.09 2.93 -13.21
N ALA A 196 11.96 2.46 -14.46
CA ALA A 196 10.90 2.89 -15.37
C ALA A 196 9.49 2.61 -14.80
N ALA A 197 9.30 1.45 -14.15
CA ALA A 197 8.06 1.12 -13.47
C ALA A 197 7.75 2.11 -12.34
N VAL A 198 8.74 2.44 -11.50
CA VAL A 198 8.58 3.43 -10.43
C VAL A 198 8.27 4.82 -10.96
N LEU A 199 8.94 5.26 -12.03
CA LEU A 199 8.69 6.55 -12.67
C LEU A 199 7.25 6.64 -13.20
N LEU A 200 6.79 5.56 -13.84
CA LEU A 200 5.42 5.41 -14.33
C LEU A 200 4.40 5.50 -13.19
N ARG A 201 4.62 4.77 -12.08
CA ARG A 201 3.73 4.75 -10.92
C ARG A 201 3.72 6.06 -10.13
N SER A 202 4.82 6.81 -10.17
CA SER A 202 4.93 8.14 -9.56
C SER A 202 4.31 9.24 -10.42
N GLY A 203 3.95 8.94 -11.68
CA GLY A 203 3.39 9.92 -12.61
C GLY A 203 4.38 11.02 -12.96
N ILE A 204 5.64 10.65 -13.22
CA ILE A 204 6.68 11.59 -13.63
C ILE A 204 6.54 11.93 -15.12
N VAL A 205 6.84 13.18 -15.51
CA VAL A 205 6.83 13.63 -16.91
C VAL A 205 7.73 12.71 -17.76
N PRO A 206 7.27 12.18 -18.90
CA PRO A 206 6.03 12.50 -19.63
C PRO A 206 4.81 11.60 -19.34
N VAL A 207 4.94 10.57 -18.51
CA VAL A 207 3.94 9.50 -18.31
C VAL A 207 2.93 9.79 -17.19
N HIS A 208 2.58 11.05 -16.97
CA HIS A 208 1.74 11.52 -15.86
C HIS A 208 0.24 11.57 -16.17
N CYS A 209 -0.17 11.38 -17.44
CA CYS A 209 -1.55 11.57 -17.89
C CYS A 209 -2.57 10.62 -17.24
N TRP A 210 -2.14 9.43 -16.81
CA TRP A 210 -3.00 8.52 -16.07
C TRP A 210 -3.45 9.10 -14.72
N MET A 211 -2.63 9.95 -14.10
CA MET A 211 -2.93 10.57 -12.81
C MET A 211 -4.04 11.60 -12.98
N THR A 212 -3.94 12.47 -13.98
CA THR A 212 -4.99 13.46 -14.27
C THR A 212 -6.30 12.79 -14.67
N ASP A 213 -6.23 11.75 -15.51
CA ASP A 213 -7.41 10.94 -15.88
C ASP A 213 -8.05 10.25 -14.66
N LEU A 214 -7.24 9.75 -13.72
CA LEU A 214 -7.75 9.15 -12.48
C LEU A 214 -8.44 10.18 -11.58
N PHE A 215 -7.88 11.38 -11.41
CA PHE A 215 -8.49 12.46 -10.62
C PHE A 215 -9.79 12.97 -11.23
N GLU A 216 -9.92 12.94 -12.56
CA GLU A 216 -11.14 13.32 -13.26
C GLU A 216 -12.27 12.29 -13.07
N HIS A 217 -11.94 11.00 -13.09
CA HIS A 217 -12.94 9.93 -13.17
C HIS A 217 -13.23 9.19 -11.84
N ALA A 218 -12.25 9.07 -10.95
CA ALA A 218 -12.43 8.43 -9.64
C ALA A 218 -13.04 9.39 -8.60
N SER A 219 -13.37 8.91 -7.39
CA SER A 219 -13.54 9.86 -6.29
C SER A 219 -12.22 10.56 -5.98
N PHE A 220 -12.34 11.82 -5.54
CA PHE A 220 -11.22 12.58 -5.01
C PHE A 220 -10.48 11.80 -3.91
N GLY A 221 -11.22 11.17 -2.98
CA GLY A 221 -10.62 10.37 -1.91
C GLY A 221 -9.78 9.19 -2.43
N THR A 222 -10.28 8.44 -3.40
CA THR A 222 -9.52 7.31 -3.97
C THR A 222 -8.32 7.77 -4.78
N ALA A 223 -8.46 8.81 -5.60
CA ALA A 223 -7.34 9.36 -6.34
C ALA A 223 -6.26 9.90 -5.39
N LEU A 224 -6.66 10.61 -4.33
CA LEU A 224 -5.76 11.11 -3.29
C LEU A 224 -5.05 9.96 -2.56
N LEU A 225 -5.78 8.97 -2.06
CA LEU A 225 -5.20 7.84 -1.33
C LEU A 225 -4.34 6.92 -2.19
N PHE A 226 -4.53 6.91 -3.50
CA PHE A 226 -3.69 6.16 -4.43
C PHE A 226 -2.38 6.89 -4.76
N VAL A 227 -2.38 8.22 -4.80
CA VAL A 227 -1.22 9.02 -5.22
C VAL A 227 -0.38 9.50 -4.04
N THR A 228 -1.01 10.05 -3.01
CA THR A 228 -0.35 10.74 -1.89
C THR A 228 0.65 9.89 -1.09
N PRO A 229 0.41 8.59 -0.83
CA PRO A 229 1.38 7.78 -0.10
C PRO A 229 2.71 7.55 -0.84
N MET A 230 2.81 7.97 -2.12
CA MET A 230 4.03 7.88 -2.93
C MET A 230 4.67 6.49 -2.93
N VAL A 231 3.86 5.43 -2.99
CA VAL A 231 4.33 4.03 -2.95
C VAL A 231 5.32 3.69 -4.08
N GLY A 232 5.34 4.46 -5.17
CA GLY A 232 6.39 4.36 -6.19
C GLY A 232 7.77 4.66 -5.63
N ALA A 233 7.93 5.76 -4.89
CA ALA A 233 9.21 6.12 -4.25
C ALA A 233 9.64 5.08 -3.22
N TYR A 234 8.69 4.56 -2.42
CA TYR A 234 8.95 3.43 -1.53
C TYR A 234 9.45 2.20 -2.30
N GLY A 235 8.83 1.89 -3.44
CA GLY A 235 9.28 0.83 -4.35
C GLY A 235 10.71 1.02 -4.84
N ALA A 236 11.13 2.24 -5.19
CA ALA A 236 12.53 2.51 -5.55
C ALA A 236 13.48 2.24 -4.37
N MET A 237 13.14 2.69 -3.16
CA MET A 237 13.97 2.45 -1.97
C MET A 237 14.13 0.95 -1.66
N ARG A 238 13.10 0.14 -1.92
CA ARG A 238 13.11 -1.31 -1.63
C ARG A 238 13.62 -2.18 -2.77
N LEU A 239 13.46 -1.77 -4.03
CA LEU A 239 13.72 -2.63 -5.19
C LEU A 239 14.89 -2.14 -6.06
N VAL A 240 15.16 -0.83 -6.08
CA VAL A 240 16.22 -0.25 -6.92
C VAL A 240 17.49 -0.03 -6.11
N LEU A 241 17.39 0.68 -4.98
CA LEU A 241 18.55 1.09 -4.17
C LEU A 241 19.42 -0.08 -3.68
N PRO A 242 18.86 -1.25 -3.27
CA PRO A 242 19.70 -2.38 -2.86
C PRO A 242 20.48 -3.06 -4.01
N VAL A 243 20.11 -2.76 -5.26
CA VAL A 243 20.59 -3.45 -6.47
C VAL A 243 21.44 -2.53 -7.36
N ALA A 244 21.37 -1.21 -7.14
CA ALA A 244 22.09 -0.15 -7.84
C ALA A 244 23.45 0.14 -7.18
#